data_AF-A0A100WFV8-F1
#
_entry.id   AF-A0A100WFV8-F1
#
_cell.length_a   1.000
_cell.length_b   1.000
_cell.length_c   1.000
_cell.angle_alpha   90.00
_cell.angle_beta   90.00
_cell.angle_gamma   90.00
#
_symmetry.space_group_name_H-M   'P 1'
#
loop_
_entity.id
_entity.type
_entity.pdbx_description
1 polymer ?
#
loop_
_entity_poly.entity_id
_entity_poly.type
_entity_poly.pdbx_seq_one_letter_code
_entity_poly.pdbx_strand_id
1 'polypeptide(L)'
;MLLSGFLAVVAFCPVAAASAFGAPTAHRFVGDAPAKQSSDCDPNYSGCVPVASDVDCAGGSGNGPEYVQGPIKVIGDDIYDLDRDGDGIACDS
;
A
#
# COMPACT_ATOMS: atom_id res chain seq x y z
N MET A 1 69.89 -39.81 -12.34
CA MET A 1 69.09 -41.04 -12.17
C MET A 1 68.79 -41.21 -10.70
N LEU A 2 67.51 -41.44 -10.36
CA LEU A 2 66.95 -41.63 -9.01
C LEU A 2 66.88 -40.29 -8.23
N LEU A 3 65.76 -39.81 -7.69
CA LEU A 3 64.48 -40.39 -7.30
C LEU A 3 63.38 -39.30 -7.41
N SER A 4 62.27 -39.63 -8.06
CA SER A 4 60.95 -39.75 -7.40
C SER A 4 60.24 -38.43 -7.12
N GLY A 5 59.25 -38.15 -7.97
CA GLY A 5 58.32 -37.03 -7.87
C GLY A 5 57.55 -37.02 -6.55
N PHE A 6 57.55 -35.86 -5.92
CA PHE A 6 56.81 -35.59 -4.70
C PHE A 6 55.41 -35.06 -5.03
N LEU A 7 54.43 -35.83 -4.56
CA LEU A 7 53.02 -35.54 -4.32
C LEU A 7 52.53 -34.11 -4.63
N ALA A 8 51.62 -34.02 -5.60
CA ALA A 8 50.63 -32.96 -5.66
C ALA A 8 49.67 -33.11 -4.46
N VAL A 9 49.86 -32.31 -3.42
CA VAL A 9 48.85 -32.10 -2.38
C VAL A 9 47.75 -31.24 -2.99
N VAL A 10 46.68 -31.88 -3.46
CA VAL A 10 45.41 -31.20 -3.76
C VAL A 10 44.83 -30.70 -2.45
N ALA A 11 45.00 -29.40 -2.20
CA ALA A 11 44.35 -28.70 -1.11
C ALA A 11 42.83 -28.70 -1.34
N PHE A 12 42.14 -29.61 -0.66
CA PHE A 12 40.69 -29.59 -0.52
C PHE A 12 40.29 -28.33 0.28
N CYS A 13 39.72 -27.35 -0.41
CA CYS A 13 39.07 -26.21 0.22
C CYS A 13 37.77 -26.72 0.87
N PRO A 14 37.57 -26.60 2.20
CA PRO A 14 36.30 -26.98 2.79
C PRO A 14 35.27 -25.97 2.31
N VAL A 15 34.23 -26.46 1.62
CA VAL A 15 33.07 -25.64 1.26
C VAL A 15 32.41 -25.21 2.57
N ALA A 16 32.67 -23.96 2.96
CA ALA A 16 32.02 -23.33 4.09
C ALA A 16 30.51 -23.29 3.85
N ALA A 17 29.79 -23.69 4.89
CA ALA A 17 28.34 -23.83 4.94
C ALA A 17 27.60 -22.56 4.46
N ALA A 18 26.74 -22.72 3.45
CA ALA A 18 25.71 -21.74 3.14
C ALA A 18 24.42 -22.17 3.85
N SER A 19 24.12 -21.48 4.95
CA SER A 19 22.88 -21.63 5.72
C SER A 19 21.66 -21.35 4.85
N ALA A 20 20.72 -22.29 4.88
CA ALA A 20 19.48 -22.25 4.12
C ALA A 20 18.40 -21.45 4.87
N PHE A 21 17.63 -20.66 4.11
CA PHE A 21 16.30 -20.11 4.41
C PHE A 21 16.15 -19.09 5.55
N GLY A 22 16.49 -17.84 5.25
CA GLY A 22 15.81 -16.68 5.82
C GLY A 22 14.51 -16.42 5.05
N ALA A 23 13.36 -16.53 5.72
CA ALA A 23 12.04 -16.28 5.15
C ALA A 23 11.80 -14.78 4.93
N PRO A 24 11.37 -14.32 3.73
CA PRO A 24 10.61 -13.10 3.66
C PRO A 24 9.17 -13.43 4.08
N THR A 25 8.72 -12.71 5.09
CA THR A 25 7.35 -12.64 5.54
C THR A 25 6.40 -12.51 4.34
N ALA A 26 5.57 -13.53 4.14
CA ALA A 26 4.34 -13.38 3.38
C ALA A 26 3.49 -12.34 4.11
N HIS A 27 3.65 -11.06 3.75
CA HIS A 27 2.60 -10.07 3.95
C HIS A 27 1.37 -10.69 3.32
N ARG A 28 0.42 -11.04 4.19
CA ARG A 28 -0.88 -11.48 3.74
C ARG A 28 -1.43 -10.33 2.91
N PHE A 29 -1.56 -10.56 1.61
CA PHE A 29 -2.57 -9.88 0.82
C PHE A 29 -3.91 -10.23 1.46
N VAL A 30 -4.27 -9.44 2.47
CA VAL A 30 -5.64 -9.32 2.93
C VAL A 30 -6.41 -8.79 1.73
N GLY A 31 -7.50 -9.47 1.42
CA GLY A 31 -8.07 -9.52 0.09
C GLY A 31 -8.37 -8.16 -0.50
N ASP A 32 -8.19 -8.10 -1.82
CA ASP A 32 -9.09 -7.37 -2.69
C ASP A 32 -10.49 -7.99 -2.52
N ALA A 33 -11.15 -7.64 -1.41
CA ALA A 33 -12.58 -7.72 -1.36
C ALA A 33 -13.05 -6.56 -2.24
N PRO A 34 -13.90 -6.78 -3.26
CA PRO A 34 -14.54 -5.66 -3.92
C PRO A 34 -15.26 -4.90 -2.80
N ALA A 35 -14.79 -3.70 -2.48
CA ALA A 35 -15.49 -2.78 -1.62
C ALA A 35 -16.87 -2.65 -2.26
N LYS A 36 -17.87 -3.20 -1.60
CA LYS A 36 -19.24 -3.20 -2.08
C LYS A 36 -19.60 -1.73 -2.26
N GLN A 37 -19.61 -1.26 -3.50
CA GLN A 37 -19.93 0.11 -3.87
C GLN A 37 -21.38 0.35 -3.48
N SER A 38 -21.54 0.67 -2.20
CA SER A 38 -22.80 1.00 -1.58
C SER A 38 -23.13 2.34 -2.19
N SER A 39 -24.01 2.32 -3.18
CA SER A 39 -24.41 3.49 -3.96
C SER A 39 -25.31 4.42 -3.13
N ASP A 40 -25.04 4.52 -1.83
CA ASP A 40 -25.66 5.40 -0.88
C ASP A 40 -24.65 6.52 -0.65
N CYS A 41 -24.96 7.70 -1.19
CA CYS A 41 -24.16 8.90 -0.96
C CYS A 41 -24.18 9.23 0.54
N ASP A 42 -23.05 9.65 1.10
CA ASP A 42 -23.01 10.04 2.51
C ASP A 42 -23.83 11.33 2.76
N PRO A 43 -24.79 11.33 3.72
CA PRO A 43 -25.68 12.46 3.96
C PRO A 43 -25.01 13.65 4.64
N ASN A 44 -23.79 13.51 5.16
CA ASN A 44 -23.03 14.62 5.74
C ASN A 44 -22.48 15.57 4.68
N TYR A 45 -22.63 15.26 3.40
CA TYR A 45 -22.14 16.06 2.29
C TYR A 45 -23.28 16.42 1.33
N SER A 46 -23.21 17.60 0.71
CA SER A 46 -24.22 18.06 -0.25
C SER A 46 -24.12 17.38 -1.62
N GLY A 47 -23.00 16.71 -1.88
CA GLY A 47 -22.71 15.97 -3.11
C GLY A 47 -22.81 14.47 -2.88
N CYS A 48 -22.56 13.68 -3.92
CA CYS A 48 -22.46 12.24 -3.75
C CYS A 48 -21.03 11.84 -3.37
N VAL A 49 -20.79 11.71 -2.07
CA VAL A 49 -19.57 11.08 -1.55
C VAL A 49 -19.85 9.59 -1.39
N PRO A 50 -19.18 8.71 -2.14
CA PRO A 50 -19.39 7.28 -2.05
C PRO A 50 -18.96 6.77 -0.67
N VAL A 51 -19.76 5.90 -0.05
CA VAL A 51 -19.42 5.31 1.25
C VAL A 51 -18.38 4.21 1.05
N ALA A 52 -17.11 4.57 1.21
CA ALA A 52 -15.96 3.68 1.14
C ALA A 52 -15.12 3.75 2.43
N SER A 53 -14.05 2.95 2.50
CA SER A 53 -13.10 2.99 3.64
C SER A 53 -12.24 4.25 3.65
N ASP A 54 -11.97 4.81 2.48
CA ASP A 54 -11.17 6.01 2.28
C ASP A 54 -11.67 6.65 0.97
N VAL A 55 -11.82 7.96 0.99
CA VAL A 55 -12.35 8.73 -0.14
C VAL A 55 -11.47 9.96 -0.26
N ASP A 56 -10.92 10.18 -1.45
CA ASP A 56 -10.00 11.27 -1.69
C ASP A 56 -10.53 12.27 -2.72
N CYS A 57 -10.03 13.50 -2.67
CA CYS A 57 -10.31 14.49 -3.70
C CYS A 57 -9.61 14.12 -5.02
N ALA A 58 -10.37 14.13 -6.11
CA ALA A 58 -9.85 13.89 -7.45
C ALA A 58 -8.83 14.96 -7.84
N GLY A 59 -7.64 14.54 -8.28
CA GLY A 59 -6.53 15.46 -8.59
C GLY A 59 -5.58 15.74 -7.41
N GLY A 60 -5.92 15.27 -6.21
CA GLY A 60 -5.05 15.33 -5.03
C GLY A 60 -3.97 14.25 -4.99
N SER A 61 -3.21 14.21 -3.89
CA SER A 61 -2.20 13.16 -3.60
C SER A 61 -2.78 11.91 -2.92
N GLY A 62 -4.10 11.79 -2.90
CA GLY A 62 -4.83 10.69 -2.29
C GLY A 62 -4.50 9.34 -2.92
N ASN A 63 -4.55 8.27 -2.12
CA ASN A 63 -4.33 6.88 -2.57
C ASN A 63 -5.56 5.99 -2.35
N GLY A 64 -6.68 6.63 -2.01
CA GLY A 64 -7.94 5.98 -1.70
C GLY A 64 -8.47 5.20 -2.90
N PRO A 65 -9.29 4.17 -2.65
CA PRO A 65 -9.91 3.36 -3.69
C PRO A 65 -10.95 4.14 -4.51
N GLU A 66 -11.49 5.22 -3.95
CA GLU A 66 -12.53 6.05 -4.57
C GLU A 66 -12.13 7.53 -4.51
N TYR A 67 -12.53 8.28 -5.54
CA TYR A 67 -12.24 9.70 -5.66
C TYR A 67 -13.50 10.51 -5.92
N VAL A 68 -13.52 11.72 -5.36
CA VAL A 68 -14.64 12.65 -5.45
C VAL A 68 -14.19 13.93 -6.14
N GLN A 69 -14.98 14.40 -7.10
CA GLN A 69 -14.74 15.68 -7.77
C GLN A 69 -15.48 16.80 -7.03
N GLY A 70 -14.72 17.75 -6.48
CA GLY A 70 -15.25 18.92 -5.78
C GLY A 70 -15.65 20.07 -6.70
N PRO A 71 -16.11 21.20 -6.13
CA PRO A 71 -16.27 21.45 -4.69
C PRO A 71 -17.56 20.85 -4.11
N ILE A 72 -17.49 20.30 -2.90
CA ILE A 72 -18.64 19.71 -2.19
C ILE A 72 -18.79 20.37 -0.84
N LYS A 73 -20.02 20.71 -0.47
CA LYS A 73 -20.27 21.30 0.84
C LYS A 73 -20.39 20.23 1.91
N VAL A 74 -19.69 20.43 3.03
CA VAL A 74 -19.89 19.66 4.26
C VAL A 74 -21.13 20.22 4.98
N ILE A 75 -22.13 19.37 5.17
CA ILE A 75 -23.40 19.69 5.84
C ILE A 75 -23.35 19.26 7.31
N GLY A 76 -22.71 18.13 7.59
CA GLY A 76 -22.59 17.54 8.92
C GLY A 76 -21.13 17.45 9.37
N ASP A 77 -20.73 16.26 9.79
CA ASP A 77 -19.35 15.97 10.19
C ASP A 77 -18.51 15.54 8.98
N ASP A 78 -17.27 16.04 8.91
CA ASP A 78 -16.31 15.61 7.90
C ASP A 78 -15.62 14.31 8.33
N ILE A 79 -16.30 13.17 8.14
CA ILE A 79 -15.80 11.86 8.56
C ILE A 79 -14.66 11.32 7.69
N TYR A 80 -14.49 11.88 6.49
CA TYR A 80 -13.48 11.49 5.52
C TYR A 80 -12.32 12.49 5.41
N ASP A 81 -12.27 13.49 6.29
CA ASP A 81 -11.22 14.54 6.32
C ASP A 81 -10.98 15.19 4.93
N LEU A 82 -12.07 15.43 4.18
CA LEU A 82 -12.05 16.03 2.83
C LEU A 82 -11.94 17.56 2.86
N ASP A 83 -12.35 18.20 3.96
CA ASP A 83 -12.28 19.63 4.24
C ASP A 83 -11.15 19.89 5.25
N ARG A 84 -9.91 19.87 4.75
CA ARG A 84 -8.72 19.92 5.61
C ARG A 84 -8.47 21.29 6.25
N ASP A 85 -8.98 22.35 5.63
CA ASP A 85 -8.87 23.72 6.11
C ASP A 85 -10.09 24.16 6.94
N GLY A 86 -11.17 23.38 6.92
CA GLY A 86 -12.32 23.54 7.82
C GLY A 86 -13.22 24.72 7.44
N ASP A 87 -13.30 25.06 6.16
CA ASP A 87 -14.10 26.18 5.66
C ASP A 87 -15.55 25.76 5.30
N GLY A 88 -15.84 24.46 5.39
CA GLY A 88 -17.10 23.83 5.05
C GLY A 88 -17.20 23.37 3.60
N ILE A 89 -16.11 23.43 2.81
CA ILE A 89 -16.04 23.04 1.41
C ILE A 89 -14.95 21.98 1.21
N ALA A 90 -15.38 20.74 1.07
CA ALA A 90 -14.55 19.62 0.68
C ALA A 90 -14.09 19.74 -0.80
N CYS A 91 -12.84 19.35 -1.05
CA CYS A 91 -12.25 19.26 -2.41
C CYS A 91 -12.34 20.57 -3.21
N ASP A 92 -12.10 21.71 -2.56
CA ASP A 92 -12.02 23.05 -3.16
C ASP A 92 -10.78 23.28 -4.05
N SER A 93 -9.71 22.48 -3.85
CA SER A 93 -8.35 22.74 -4.37
C SER A 93 -7.81 21.76 -5.41
#